data_AF-A0A5B0TI34-F1
#
_entry.id   AF-A0A5B0TI34-F1
#
_cell.length_a   1.000
_cell.length_b   1.000
_cell.length_c   1.000
_cell.angle_alpha   90.00
_cell.angle_beta   90.00
_cell.angle_gamma   90.00
#
_symmetry.space_group_name_H-M   'P 1'
#
loop_
_entity.id
_entity.type
_entity.pdbx_description
1 polymer ?
#
loop_
_entity_poly.entity_id
_entity_poly.type
_entity_poly.pdbx_seq_one_letter_code
_entity_poly.pdbx_strand_id
1 'polypeptide(L)'
;MTLNNYLKALAENPKSIQFTDTMAVIEANYDFTACGFNNHGLLSAASENNGSCKIFAFAKLNDLSKQNTLDCFGKFYREDVLQNPKGDDHMNIRTFMLAPEATPFLGITFEGEPLKEK
;
A
#
# COMPACT_ATOMS: atom_id res chain seq x y z
N MET A 1 -10.76 -6.12 -12.83
CA MET A 1 -11.41 -6.83 -11.71
C MET A 1 -12.29 -5.82 -10.98
N THR A 2 -13.45 -6.20 -10.43
CA THR A 2 -14.23 -5.29 -9.57
C THR A 2 -13.53 -5.13 -8.22
N LEU A 3 -13.79 -4.03 -7.49
CA LEU A 3 -13.20 -3.81 -6.16
C LEU A 3 -13.48 -4.98 -5.20
N ASN A 4 -14.75 -5.40 -5.10
CA ASN A 4 -15.13 -6.50 -4.21
C ASN A 4 -14.45 -7.83 -4.56
N ASN A 5 -14.31 -8.15 -5.86
CA ASN A 5 -13.61 -9.37 -6.27
C ASN A 5 -12.12 -9.31 -5.92
N TYR A 6 -11.51 -8.13 -6.03
CA TYR A 6 -10.12 -7.91 -5.63
C TYR A 6 -9.94 -8.07 -4.12
N LEU A 7 -10.77 -7.40 -3.31
CA LEU A 7 -10.69 -7.50 -1.85
C LEU A 7 -10.90 -8.94 -1.36
N LYS A 8 -11.83 -9.67 -2.00
CA LYS A 8 -12.02 -11.10 -1.74
C LYS A 8 -10.78 -11.92 -2.08
N ALA A 9 -10.21 -11.72 -3.27
CA ALA A 9 -8.99 -12.43 -3.68
C ALA A 9 -7.79 -12.11 -2.78
N LEU A 10 -7.67 -10.86 -2.31
CA LEU A 10 -6.65 -10.43 -1.37
C LEU A 10 -6.80 -11.13 -0.02
N ALA A 11 -8.03 -11.28 0.48
CA ALA A 11 -8.28 -11.97 1.75
C ALA A 11 -8.10 -13.50 1.66
N GLU A 12 -8.51 -14.12 0.56
CA GLU A 12 -8.50 -15.58 0.40
C GLU A 12 -7.18 -16.13 -0.16
N ASN A 13 -6.54 -15.39 -1.06
CA ASN A 13 -5.31 -15.82 -1.74
C ASN A 13 -4.33 -14.63 -1.98
N PRO A 14 -3.81 -14.01 -0.91
CA PRO A 14 -2.98 -12.80 -1.01
C PRO A 14 -1.71 -12.99 -1.85
N LYS A 15 -1.16 -14.21 -1.90
CA LYS A 15 0.04 -14.53 -2.69
C LYS A 15 -0.18 -14.44 -4.20
N SER A 16 -1.44 -14.49 -4.66
CA SER A 16 -1.77 -14.34 -6.08
C SER A 16 -1.74 -12.88 -6.54
N ILE A 17 -1.92 -11.93 -5.61
CA ILE A 17 -2.02 -10.50 -5.90
C ILE A 17 -0.70 -9.98 -6.45
N GLN A 18 -0.73 -9.40 -7.65
CA GLN A 18 0.38 -8.66 -8.22
C GLN A 18 0.22 -7.17 -7.92
N PHE A 19 1.34 -6.44 -7.86
CA PHE A 19 1.32 -4.99 -7.73
C PHE A 19 0.46 -4.31 -8.81
N THR A 20 0.53 -4.82 -10.04
CA THR A 20 -0.26 -4.32 -11.17
C THR A 20 -1.77 -4.52 -10.99
N ASP A 21 -2.19 -5.58 -10.30
CA ASP A 21 -3.61 -5.81 -9.99
C ASP A 21 -4.11 -4.74 -9.01
N THR A 22 -3.30 -4.45 -7.98
CA THR A 22 -3.56 -3.38 -7.01
C THR A 22 -3.67 -2.02 -7.70
N MET A 23 -2.72 -1.69 -8.59
CA MET A 23 -2.76 -0.42 -9.31
C MET A 23 -4.00 -0.33 -10.21
N ALA A 24 -4.32 -1.40 -10.95
CA ALA A 24 -5.47 -1.43 -11.83
C ALA A 24 -6.80 -1.28 -11.08
N VAL A 25 -6.96 -1.92 -9.91
CA VAL A 25 -8.18 -1.77 -9.12
C VAL A 25 -8.29 -0.37 -8.51
N ILE A 26 -7.19 0.21 -8.06
CA ILE A 26 -7.18 1.59 -7.55
C ILE A 26 -7.59 2.56 -8.66
N GLU A 27 -6.96 2.46 -9.83
CA GLU A 27 -7.23 3.34 -10.97
C GLU A 27 -8.66 3.20 -11.51
N ALA A 28 -9.25 2.01 -11.42
CA ALA A 28 -10.62 1.77 -11.86
C ALA A 28 -11.68 2.38 -10.91
N ASN A 29 -11.40 2.49 -9.60
CA ASN A 29 -12.41 2.83 -8.59
C ASN A 29 -12.16 4.15 -7.85
N TYR A 30 -10.97 4.73 -7.99
CA TYR A 30 -10.58 5.96 -7.31
C TYR A 30 -9.90 6.94 -8.26
N ASP A 31 -10.09 8.24 -8.01
CA ASP A 31 -9.29 9.31 -8.59
C ASP A 31 -8.08 9.59 -7.69
N PHE A 32 -6.88 9.51 -8.26
CA PHE A 32 -5.64 9.74 -7.53
C PHE A 32 -5.17 11.20 -7.66
N THR A 33 -4.92 11.84 -6.53
CA THR A 33 -4.24 13.12 -6.44
C THR A 33 -2.91 12.93 -5.73
N ALA A 34 -1.81 13.24 -6.39
CA ALA A 34 -0.49 13.13 -5.80
C ALA A 34 -0.34 14.08 -4.60
N CYS A 35 0.09 13.57 -3.46
CA CYS A 35 0.35 14.36 -2.26
C CYS A 35 1.49 13.78 -1.44
N GLY A 36 2.14 14.61 -0.63
CA GLY A 36 3.13 14.15 0.34
C GLY A 36 2.49 13.24 1.38
N PHE A 37 3.29 12.31 1.91
CA PHE A 37 2.86 11.44 2.98
C PHE A 37 4.00 11.07 3.93
N ASN A 38 3.63 10.72 5.15
CA ASN A 38 4.50 10.20 6.19
C ASN A 38 4.14 8.74 6.47
N ASN A 39 5.15 7.90 6.56
CA ASN A 39 5.04 6.50 6.95
C ASN A 39 5.99 6.24 8.12
N HIS A 40 5.48 6.38 9.35
CA HIS A 40 6.21 6.14 10.61
C HIS A 40 7.52 6.94 10.70
N GLY A 41 7.53 8.19 10.22
CA GLY A 41 8.68 9.08 10.21
C GLY A 41 9.43 9.13 8.87
N LEU A 42 9.16 8.18 7.96
CA LEU A 42 9.66 8.24 6.58
C LEU A 42 8.77 9.16 5.75
N LEU A 43 9.31 10.31 5.34
CA LEU A 43 8.62 11.28 4.52
C LEU A 43 8.81 10.97 3.02
N SER A 44 7.76 11.18 2.23
CA SER A 44 7.82 11.14 0.76
C SER A 44 7.14 12.39 0.21
N ALA A 45 7.78 13.07 -0.74
CA ALA A 45 7.20 14.22 -1.42
C ALA A 45 6.06 13.78 -2.37
N ALA A 46 5.21 14.71 -2.79
CA ALA A 46 4.10 14.42 -3.71
C ALA A 46 4.54 13.82 -5.06
N SER A 47 5.77 14.07 -5.50
CA SER A 47 6.34 13.50 -6.72
C SER A 47 6.99 12.13 -6.53
N GLU A 48 7.03 11.61 -5.31
CA GLU A 48 7.80 10.42 -4.94
C GLU A 48 6.90 9.30 -4.41
N ASN A 49 7.29 8.05 -4.67
CA ASN A 49 6.65 6.88 -4.07
C ASN A 49 5.11 6.82 -4.26
N ASN A 50 4.61 7.31 -5.41
CA ASN A 50 3.18 7.35 -5.72
C ASN A 50 2.49 5.98 -5.61
N GLY A 51 3.19 4.89 -5.91
CA GLY A 51 2.66 3.53 -5.70
C GLY A 51 2.37 3.23 -4.23
N SER A 52 3.30 3.59 -3.32
CA SER A 52 3.09 3.46 -1.88
C SER A 52 1.99 4.39 -1.38
N CYS A 53 1.96 5.64 -1.85
CA CYS A 53 0.91 6.61 -1.51
C CYS A 53 -0.49 6.05 -1.85
N LYS A 54 -0.66 5.55 -3.08
CA LYS A 54 -1.89 4.87 -3.54
C LYS A 54 -2.24 3.68 -2.64
N ILE A 55 -1.31 2.77 -2.36
CA ILE A 55 -1.59 1.55 -1.58
C ILE A 55 -1.98 1.89 -0.14
N PHE A 56 -1.26 2.80 0.52
CA PHE A 56 -1.58 3.17 1.90
C PHE A 56 -2.91 3.90 2.02
N ALA A 57 -3.24 4.78 1.06
CA ALA A 57 -4.54 5.43 1.01
C ALA A 57 -5.66 4.41 0.77
N PHE A 58 -5.46 3.51 -0.21
CA PHE A 58 -6.40 2.43 -0.53
C PHE A 58 -6.64 1.52 0.66
N ALA A 59 -5.58 1.17 1.39
CA ALA A 59 -5.64 0.33 2.56
C ALA A 59 -6.44 0.96 3.70
N LYS A 60 -6.28 2.28 3.94
CA LYS A 60 -7.08 3.01 4.94
C LYS A 60 -8.55 3.10 4.54
N LEU A 61 -8.85 3.33 3.26
CA LEU A 61 -10.22 3.44 2.77
C LEU A 61 -10.99 2.10 2.80
N ASN A 62 -10.28 0.98 2.71
CA ASN A 62 -10.88 -0.36 2.68
C ASN A 62 -10.62 -1.17 3.96
N ASP A 63 -10.20 -0.51 5.05
CA ASP A 63 -9.93 -1.12 6.36
C ASP A 63 -9.04 -2.38 6.28
N LEU A 64 -8.00 -2.34 5.44
CA LEU A 64 -7.11 -3.48 5.25
C LEU A 64 -6.22 -3.71 6.48
N SER A 65 -5.93 -4.98 6.77
CA SER A 65 -4.92 -5.33 7.77
C SER A 65 -3.51 -4.92 7.30
N LYS A 66 -2.56 -4.87 8.24
CA LYS A 66 -1.14 -4.67 7.93
C LYS A 66 -0.65 -5.68 6.89
N GLN A 67 -0.94 -6.96 7.09
CA GLN A 67 -0.50 -8.02 6.19
C GLN A 67 -1.11 -7.88 4.79
N ASN A 68 -2.43 -7.67 4.67
CA ASN A 68 -3.06 -7.47 3.37
C ASN A 68 -2.54 -6.22 2.65
N THR A 69 -2.19 -5.17 3.39
CA THR A 69 -1.56 -3.97 2.84
C THR A 69 -0.16 -4.25 2.30
N LEU A 70 0.63 -5.08 2.99
CA LEU A 70 1.93 -5.54 2.48
C LEU A 70 1.75 -6.42 1.23
N ASP A 71 0.75 -7.29 1.20
CA ASP A 71 0.45 -8.17 0.07
C ASP A 71 0.01 -7.39 -1.19
N CYS A 72 -0.62 -6.22 -1.02
CA CYS A 72 -0.92 -5.28 -2.11
C CYS A 72 0.33 -4.79 -2.87
N PHE A 73 1.53 -4.86 -2.28
CA PHE A 73 2.78 -4.55 -2.98
C PHE A 73 3.27 -5.69 -3.89
N GLY A 74 2.64 -6.85 -3.85
CA GLY A 74 2.94 -7.97 -4.73
C GLY A 74 4.38 -8.47 -4.59
N LYS A 75 5.08 -8.58 -5.72
CA LYS A 75 6.46 -9.05 -5.78
C LYS A 75 7.46 -8.14 -5.06
N PHE A 76 7.23 -6.82 -5.04
CA PHE A 76 8.11 -5.91 -4.30
C PHE A 76 8.18 -6.25 -2.82
N TYR A 77 7.05 -6.67 -2.22
CA TYR A 77 7.07 -7.18 -0.86
C TYR A 77 7.65 -8.60 -0.78
N ARG A 78 7.10 -9.53 -1.57
CA ARG A 78 7.37 -10.97 -1.38
C ARG A 78 8.74 -11.44 -1.87
N GLU A 79 9.27 -10.81 -2.90
CA GLU A 79 10.54 -11.16 -3.54
C GLU A 79 11.61 -10.15 -3.10
N ASP A 80 11.49 -8.89 -3.54
CA ASP A 80 12.54 -7.88 -3.31
C ASP A 80 12.80 -7.63 -1.82
N VAL A 81 11.76 -7.44 -1.00
CA VAL A 81 11.93 -7.11 0.43
C VAL A 81 12.15 -8.35 1.30
N LEU A 82 11.25 -9.34 1.24
CA LEU A 82 11.31 -10.51 2.14
C LEU A 82 12.53 -11.39 1.87
N GLN A 83 12.99 -11.50 0.62
CA GLN A 83 14.16 -12.34 0.29
C GLN A 83 15.49 -11.57 0.44
N ASN A 84 15.45 -10.25 0.61
CA ASN A 84 16.61 -9.42 0.86
C ASN A 84 16.48 -8.64 2.18
N PRO A 85 16.62 -9.30 3.35
CA PRO A 85 16.41 -8.66 4.65
C PRO A 85 17.42 -7.54 4.98
N LYS A 86 18.55 -7.47 4.27
CA LYS A 86 19.59 -6.44 4.45
C LYS A 86 19.55 -5.34 3.38
N GLY A 87 18.57 -5.38 2.47
CA GLY A 87 18.40 -4.37 1.43
C GLY A 87 17.93 -3.01 1.97
N ASP A 88 18.21 -1.97 1.20
CA ASP A 88 17.81 -0.58 1.40
C ASP A 88 16.81 -0.08 0.34
N ASP A 89 16.31 -1.00 -0.50
CA ASP A 89 15.24 -0.78 -1.47
C ASP A 89 13.85 -0.72 -0.81
N HIS A 90 12.88 -0.14 -1.51
CA HIS A 90 11.47 -0.13 -1.11
C HIS A 90 11.22 0.30 0.35
N MET A 91 11.88 1.38 0.78
CA MET A 91 11.87 1.83 2.18
C MET A 91 10.47 2.00 2.77
N ASN A 92 9.46 2.35 1.97
CA ASN A 92 8.07 2.40 2.44
C ASN A 92 7.51 1.04 2.88
N ILE A 93 7.82 -0.04 2.14
CA ILE A 93 7.41 -1.40 2.51
C ILE A 93 8.14 -1.80 3.80
N ARG A 94 9.47 -1.63 3.83
CA ARG A 94 10.32 -1.99 4.97
C ARG A 94 9.90 -1.27 6.25
N THR A 95 9.65 0.04 6.17
CA THR A 95 9.17 0.83 7.30
C THR A 95 7.79 0.37 7.77
N PHE A 96 6.88 0.08 6.85
CA PHE A 96 5.54 -0.38 7.21
C PHE A 96 5.53 -1.78 7.84
N MET A 97 6.46 -2.67 7.46
CA MET A 97 6.64 -3.97 8.12
C MET A 97 6.97 -3.85 9.62
N LEU A 98 7.62 -2.76 10.02
CA LEU A 98 7.96 -2.48 11.42
C LEU A 98 6.80 -1.86 12.21
N ALA A 99 5.71 -1.47 11.54
CA ALA A 99 4.54 -0.89 12.19
C ALA A 99 3.88 -1.90 13.16
N PRO A 100 3.29 -1.45 14.28
CA PRO A 100 2.57 -2.32 15.19
C PRO A 100 1.37 -3.00 14.50
N GLU A 101 1.14 -4.29 14.75
CA GLU A 101 0.00 -5.02 14.17
C GLU A 101 -1.36 -4.43 14.58
N ALA A 102 -1.48 -3.92 15.80
CA ALA A 102 -2.74 -3.38 16.33
C ALA A 102 -3.10 -1.99 15.77
N THR A 103 -2.10 -1.20 15.37
CA THR A 103 -2.27 0.20 14.95
C THR A 103 -1.37 0.57 13.76
N PRO A 104 -1.36 -0.23 12.67
CA PRO A 104 -0.37 -0.09 11.61
C PRO A 104 -0.48 1.23 10.84
N PHE A 105 -1.63 1.90 10.87
CA PHE A 105 -1.83 3.18 10.18
C PHE A 105 -1.70 4.41 11.08
N LEU A 106 -1.44 4.24 12.39
CA LEU A 106 -1.31 5.38 13.31
C LEU A 106 -0.13 6.29 12.91
N GLY A 107 0.94 5.71 12.37
CA GLY A 107 2.08 6.44 11.82
C GLY A 107 1.92 6.87 10.36
N ILE A 108 0.76 6.66 9.73
CA ILE A 108 0.51 7.02 8.33
C ILE A 108 -0.40 8.24 8.23
N THR A 109 0.18 9.36 7.77
CA THR A 109 -0.53 10.62 7.51
C THR A 109 -0.26 11.12 6.09
N PHE A 110 -1.26 11.77 5.51
CA PHE A 110 -1.19 12.37 4.18
C PHE A 110 -1.34 13.88 4.31
N GLU A 111 -0.65 14.65 3.47
CA GLU A 111 -0.78 16.11 3.41
C GLU A 111 -2.08 16.56 2.72
N GLY A 112 -2.77 15.63 2.06
CA GLY A 112 -4.06 15.85 1.40
C GLY A 112 -4.90 14.57 1.37
N GLU A 113 -5.79 14.49 0.39
CA GLU A 113 -6.64 13.31 0.13
C GLU A 113 -6.11 12.58 -1.11
N PRO A 114 -5.31 11.51 -0.97
CA PRO A 114 -4.64 10.89 -2.11
C PRO A 114 -5.60 10.18 -3.06
N LEU A 115 -6.67 9.60 -2.51
CA LEU A 115 -7.67 8.84 -3.25
C LEU A 115 -9.06 9.34 -2.89
N LYS A 116 -9.88 9.54 -3.92
CA LYS A 116 -11.30 9.83 -3.81
C LYS A 116 -12.08 8.80 -4.61
N GLU A 117 -13.15 8.24 -4.04
CA GLU A 117 -14.02 7.29 -4.73
C GLU A 117 -14.71 7.92 -5.95
N LYS A 118 -14.89 7.12 -7.00
CA LYS A 118 -15.57 7.48 -8.24
C LYS A 118 -17.08 7.24 -8.18
#